data_AF-A0A8B6CZR2-F1
#
_entry.id   AF-A0A8B6CZR2-F1
#
_cell.length_a   1.000
_cell.length_b   1.000
_cell.length_c   1.000
_cell.angle_alpha   90.00
_cell.angle_beta   90.00
_cell.angle_gamma   90.00
#
_symmetry.space_group_name_H-M   'P 1'
#
loop_
_entity.id
_entity.type
_entity.pdbx_description
1 polymer ?
#
loop_
_entity_poly.entity_id
_entity_poly.type
_entity_poly.pdbx_seq_one_letter_code
_entity_poly.pdbx_strand_id
1 'polypeptide(L)'
;MFVTVKYGDDQSKIFNANCRNDILLHSIKEKCKCNSNDIVELSDEDGIVKDLRRHPFEYGVDFLKERETLILLKIEGLYHENDFDRSRTIYRPMLVGMENNTEFVGKY
;
A
#
# COMPACT_ATOMS: atom_id res chain seq x y z
N MET A 1 17.16 5.22 -5.30
CA MET A 1 16.69 3.84 -5.19
C MET A 1 15.37 3.74 -5.94
N PHE A 2 15.17 2.68 -6.72
CA PHE A 2 13.92 2.46 -7.44
C PHE A 2 13.25 1.16 -7.00
N VAL A 3 11.93 1.18 -6.92
CA VAL A 3 11.07 0.03 -6.60
C VAL A 3 10.00 -0.15 -7.68
N THR A 4 9.52 -1.38 -7.84
CA THR A 4 8.44 -1.72 -8.77
C THR A 4 7.17 -1.92 -7.99
N VAL A 5 6.09 -1.20 -8.34
CA VAL A 5 4.77 -1.38 -7.72
C VAL A 5 3.83 -2.06 -8.73
N LYS A 6 3.30 -3.22 -8.38
CA LYS A 6 2.28 -3.98 -9.13
C LYS A 6 0.88 -3.57 -8.70
N TYR A 7 -0.03 -3.43 -9.66
CA TYR A 7 -1.43 -3.04 -9.47
C TYR A 7 -2.27 -3.41 -10.72
N GLY A 8 -3.59 -3.29 -10.62
CA GLY A 8 -4.54 -3.56 -11.69
C GLY A 8 -4.43 -4.96 -12.30
N ASP A 9 -4.70 -5.02 -13.61
CA ASP A 9 -4.56 -6.22 -14.43
C ASP A 9 -3.13 -6.28 -14.99
N ASP A 10 -2.26 -7.05 -14.32
CA ASP A 10 -0.84 -7.25 -14.66
C ASP A 10 -0.06 -5.94 -14.92
N GLN A 11 -0.44 -4.83 -14.27
CA GLN A 11 0.24 -3.55 -14.44
C GLN A 11 1.36 -3.39 -13.42
N SER A 12 2.44 -2.74 -13.83
CA SER A 12 3.50 -2.32 -12.92
C SER A 12 4.08 -0.96 -13.30
N LYS A 13 4.59 -0.23 -12.31
CA LYS A 13 5.29 1.04 -12.48
C LYS A 13 6.49 1.15 -11.56
N ILE A 14 7.52 1.85 -12.02
CA ILE A 14 8.73 2.10 -11.26
C ILE A 14 8.63 3.47 -10.56
N PHE A 15 9.00 3.51 -9.28
CA PHE A 15 9.00 4.71 -8.45
C PHE A 15 10.37 4.95 -7.81
N ASN A 16 10.76 6.23 -7.71
CA ASN A 16 11.95 6.61 -6.96
C ASN A 16 11.59 6.73 -5.48
N ALA A 17 12.18 5.88 -4.64
CA ALA A 17 11.98 5.88 -3.20
C ALA A 17 12.91 6.84 -2.45
N ASN A 18 13.77 7.60 -3.15
CA ASN A 18 14.58 8.68 -2.58
C ASN A 18 13.73 9.95 -2.31
N CYS A 19 12.61 9.80 -1.64
CA CYS A 19 11.73 10.89 -1.21
C CYS A 19 10.97 10.47 0.04
N ARG A 20 10.23 11.42 0.62
CA ARG A 20 9.36 11.15 1.77
C ARG A 20 8.28 10.14 1.43
N ASN A 21 7.91 9.34 2.42
CA ASN A 21 6.87 8.31 2.30
C ASN A 21 5.51 8.88 1.85
N ASP A 22 5.11 10.04 2.35
CA ASP A 22 3.85 10.67 1.93
C ASP A 22 3.86 11.12 0.46
N ILE A 23 4.98 11.68 -0.01
CA ILE A 23 5.19 12.06 -1.42
C ILE A 23 5.20 10.81 -2.30
N LEU A 24 5.86 9.74 -1.86
CA LEU A 24 5.92 8.47 -2.57
C LEU A 24 4.52 7.88 -2.76
N LEU A 25 3.77 7.71 -1.66
CA LEU A 25 2.41 7.18 -1.69
C LEU A 25 1.46 8.05 -2.50
N HIS A 26 1.58 9.38 -2.42
CA HIS A 26 0.81 10.30 -3.25
C HIS A 26 1.11 10.10 -4.75
N SER A 27 2.38 10.03 -5.13
CA SER A 27 2.77 9.81 -6.53
C SER A 27 2.31 8.45 -7.06
N ILE A 28 2.35 7.41 -6.22
CA ILE A 28 1.80 6.09 -6.55
C ILE A 28 0.30 6.19 -6.81
N LYS A 29 -0.44 6.82 -5.91
CA LYS A 29 -1.89 6.99 -6.03
C LYS A 29 -2.29 7.67 -7.35
N GLU A 30 -1.64 8.78 -7.69
CA GLU A 30 -1.90 9.50 -8.93
C GLU A 30 -1.55 8.68 -10.18
N LYS A 31 -0.37 8.06 -10.19
CA LYS A 31 0.13 7.35 -11.38
C LYS A 31 -0.54 5.99 -11.60
N CYS A 32 -1.05 5.36 -10.56
CA CYS A 32 -1.79 4.11 -10.61
C CYS A 32 -3.31 4.31 -10.76
N LYS A 33 -3.76 5.57 -10.95
CA LYS A 33 -5.18 5.94 -11.21
C LYS A 33 -6.14 5.51 -10.10
N CYS A 34 -5.68 5.52 -8.85
CA CYS A 34 -6.56 5.33 -7.69
C CYS A 34 -7.49 6.54 -7.51
N ASN A 35 -8.60 6.38 -6.77
CA ASN A 35 -9.47 7.51 -6.48
C ASN A 35 -8.79 8.50 -5.53
N SER A 36 -9.18 9.77 -5.61
CA SER A 36 -8.66 10.83 -4.73
C SER A 36 -8.91 10.55 -3.25
N ASN A 37 -9.98 9.82 -2.93
CA ASN A 37 -10.37 9.48 -1.57
C ASN A 37 -9.82 8.13 -1.12
N ASP A 38 -9.17 7.36 -2.01
CA ASP A 38 -8.56 6.10 -1.61
C ASP A 38 -7.36 6.39 -0.70
N ILE A 39 -7.24 5.56 0.34
CA ILE A 39 -6.07 5.45 1.21
C ILE A 39 -5.29 4.24 0.71
N VAL A 40 -4.00 4.43 0.45
CA VAL A 40 -3.13 3.39 -0.13
C VAL A 40 -1.94 3.09 0.76
N GLU A 41 -1.43 1.88 0.64
CA GLU A 41 -0.22 1.38 1.31
C GLU A 41 0.48 0.37 0.39
N LEU A 42 1.67 -0.08 0.76
CA LEU A 42 2.41 -1.11 0.03
C LEU A 42 2.61 -2.35 0.90
N SER A 43 2.61 -3.53 0.27
CA SER A 43 3.22 -4.74 0.82
C SER A 43 4.26 -5.30 -0.14
N ASP A 44 5.04 -6.27 0.30
CA ASP A 44 5.72 -7.18 -0.64
C ASP A 44 4.76 -8.23 -1.21
N GLU A 45 5.32 -9.14 -2.00
CA GLU A 45 4.61 -10.22 -2.68
C GLU A 45 4.06 -11.29 -1.72
N ASP A 46 4.55 -11.36 -0.48
CA ASP A 46 4.07 -12.26 0.57
C ASP A 46 2.98 -11.63 1.46
N GLY A 47 2.58 -10.39 1.16
CA GLY A 47 1.57 -9.64 1.88
C GLY A 47 2.04 -8.94 3.15
N ILE A 48 3.36 -8.82 3.37
CA ILE A 48 3.90 -8.08 4.51
C ILE A 48 3.84 -6.58 4.22
N VAL A 49 3.02 -5.87 4.99
CA VAL A 49 2.79 -4.43 4.87
C VAL A 49 4.03 -3.63 5.26
N LYS A 50 4.36 -2.59 4.48
CA LYS A 50 5.55 -1.75 4.68
C LYS A 50 5.37 -0.61 5.69
N ASP A 51 4.13 -0.35 6.11
CA ASP A 51 3.78 0.64 7.14
C ASP A 51 4.28 2.08 6.87
N LEU A 52 4.44 2.47 5.59
CA LEU A 52 5.02 3.76 5.21
C LEU A 52 4.22 4.95 5.75
N ARG A 53 2.89 4.80 5.86
CA ARG A 53 2.01 5.85 6.39
C ARG A 53 2.24 6.16 7.87
N ARG A 54 2.83 5.24 8.64
CA ARG A 54 3.20 5.49 10.04
C ARG A 54 4.41 6.42 10.14
N HIS A 55 5.16 6.57 9.04
CA HIS A 55 6.41 7.32 8.96
C HIS A 55 6.39 8.33 7.80
N PRO A 56 5.39 9.24 7.72
CA PRO A 56 5.15 10.03 6.50
C PRO A 56 6.29 10.99 6.14
N PHE A 57 7.05 11.45 7.15
CA PHE A 57 8.14 12.41 6.98
C PHE A 57 9.52 11.76 6.78
N GLU A 58 9.61 10.44 6.95
CA GLU A 58 10.83 9.67 6.73
C GLU A 58 10.96 9.28 5.25
N TYR A 59 12.16 8.88 4.83
CA TYR A 59 12.42 8.58 3.43
C TYR A 59 12.09 7.12 3.11
N GLY A 60 11.54 6.87 1.92
CA GLY A 60 11.19 5.51 1.48
C GLY A 60 12.39 4.55 1.42
N VAL A 61 13.61 5.07 1.29
CA VAL A 61 14.84 4.25 1.36
C VAL A 61 15.08 3.59 2.72
N ASP A 62 14.46 4.09 3.78
CA ASP A 62 14.62 3.53 5.12
C ASP A 62 13.72 2.30 5.34
N PHE A 63 12.71 2.10 4.47
CA PHE A 63 11.67 1.07 4.61
C PHE A 63 11.64 0.05 3.46
N LEU A 64 12.18 0.42 2.30
CA LEU A 64 12.10 -0.36 1.07
C LEU A 64 13.50 -0.84 0.63
N LYS A 65 13.54 -1.97 -0.08
CA LYS A 65 14.78 -2.53 -0.61
C LYS A 65 15.01 -2.10 -2.06
N GLU A 66 16.28 -2.03 -2.47
CA GLU A 66 16.62 -1.73 -3.85
C GLU A 66 16.06 -2.79 -4.81
N ARG A 67 15.37 -2.35 -5.88
CA ARG A 67 14.71 -3.22 -6.88
C ARG A 67 13.63 -4.15 -6.30
N GLU A 68 13.09 -3.83 -5.13
CA GLU A 68 11.98 -4.58 -4.56
C GLU A 68 10.71 -4.48 -5.42
N THR A 69 9.97 -5.59 -5.51
CA THR A 69 8.62 -5.65 -6.08
C THR A 69 7.62 -5.54 -4.94
N LEU A 70 6.69 -4.60 -5.07
CA LEU A 70 5.67 -4.26 -4.09
C LEU A 70 4.29 -4.40 -4.69
N ILE A 71 3.31 -4.72 -3.87
CA ILE A 71 1.90 -4.78 -4.23
C ILE A 71 1.21 -3.52 -3.69
N LEU A 72 0.45 -2.83 -4.55
CA LEU A 72 -0.38 -1.71 -4.14
C LEU A 72 -1.59 -2.22 -3.36
N LEU A 73 -1.78 -1.69 -2.15
CA LEU A 73 -2.90 -2.00 -1.28
C LEU A 73 -3.84 -0.81 -1.17
N LYS A 74 -5.15 -1.07 -1.24
CA LYS A 74 -6.18 -0.14 -0.78
C LYS A 74 -6.52 -0.45 0.67
N ILE A 75 -6.74 0.60 1.45
CA ILE A 75 -7.08 0.49 2.85
C ILE A 75 -8.53 0.88 3.06
N GLU A 76 -9.24 0.00 3.75
CA GLU A 76 -10.63 0.17 4.12
C GLU A 76 -10.75 0.08 5.64
N GLY A 77 -11.37 1.09 6.24
CA GLY A 77 -11.75 1.05 7.65
C GLY A 77 -13.10 0.36 7.80
N LEU A 78 -13.19 -0.67 8.63
CA LEU A 78 -14.48 -1.12 9.14
C LEU A 78 -14.85 -0.26 10.34
N TYR A 79 -15.83 0.63 10.14
CA TYR A 79 -16.55 1.23 11.25
C TYR A 79 -17.64 0.25 11.68
N HIS A 80 -17.46 -0.44 12.79
CA HIS A 80 -18.58 -1.08 13.47
C HIS A 80 -19.22 -0.04 14.38
N GLU A 81 -20.47 0.32 14.10
CA GLU A 81 -21.24 1.34 14.85
C GLU A 81 -21.36 1.03 16.37
N ASN A 82 -21.00 -0.19 16.79
CA ASN A 82 -21.12 -0.66 18.18
C ASN A 82 -19.78 -1.00 18.87
N ASP A 83 -18.64 -0.76 18.23
CA ASP A 83 -17.33 -1.16 18.78
C ASP A 83 -16.43 0.08 18.95
N PHE A 84 -16.52 0.73 20.12
CA PHE A 84 -15.84 2.00 20.44
C PHE A 84 -14.30 1.90 20.47
N ASP A 85 -13.73 0.69 20.35
CA ASP A 85 -12.33 0.42 20.65
C ASP A 85 -11.54 -0.29 19.53
N ARG A 86 -12.17 -0.81 18.46
CA ARG A 86 -11.42 -1.57 17.42
C ARG A 86 -11.91 -1.28 16.01
N SER A 87 -11.41 -0.20 15.42
CA SER A 87 -11.45 -0.04 13.96
C SER A 87 -10.52 -1.07 13.32
N ARG A 88 -11.09 -2.16 12.77
CA ARG A 88 -10.30 -3.13 12.01
C ARG A 88 -9.93 -2.50 10.68
N THR A 89 -8.63 -2.37 10.43
CA THR A 89 -8.11 -1.93 9.14
C THR A 89 -8.01 -3.14 8.22
N ILE A 90 -8.62 -3.07 7.04
CA ILE A 90 -8.50 -4.09 6.01
C ILE A 90 -7.59 -3.56 4.91
N TYR A 91 -6.63 -4.37 4.50
CA TYR A 91 -5.80 -4.13 3.33
C TYR A 91 -6.28 -5.02 2.20
N ARG A 92 -6.58 -4.42 1.05
CA ARG A 92 -7.01 -5.12 -0.16
C ARG A 92 -5.98 -4.93 -1.27
N PRO A 93 -5.40 -6.00 -1.83
CA PRO A 93 -4.60 -5.90 -3.03
C PRO A 93 -5.38 -5.23 -4.14
N MET A 94 -4.77 -4.22 -4.75
CA MET A 94 -5.29 -3.62 -5.97
C MET A 94 -4.80 -4.41 -7.18
N LEU A 95 -4.92 -5.73 -7.15
CA LEU A 95 -4.61 -6.64 -8.27
C LEU A 95 -5.88 -7.35 -8.72
N VAL A 96 -6.11 -7.43 -10.02
CA VAL A 96 -7.28 -8.10 -10.57
C VAL A 96 -7.27 -9.59 -10.20
N GLY A 97 -8.37 -10.07 -9.63
CA GLY A 97 -8.53 -11.46 -9.19
C GLY A 97 -7.92 -11.78 -7.83
N MET A 98 -7.30 -10.82 -7.14
CA MET A 98 -6.75 -10.98 -5.79
C MET A 98 -7.43 -10.09 -4.74
N GLU A 99 -8.59 -9.51 -5.06
CA GLU A 99 -9.28 -8.53 -4.21
C GLU A 99 -9.70 -9.12 -2.85
N ASN A 100 -9.92 -10.44 -2.81
CA ASN A 100 -10.33 -11.19 -1.62
C ASN A 100 -9.21 -12.04 -1.02
N ASN A 101 -7.95 -11.87 -1.45
CA ASN A 101 -6.85 -12.67 -0.91
C ASN A 101 -6.61 -12.34 0.58
N THR A 102 -6.82 -13.33 1.44
CA THR A 102 -6.71 -13.22 2.90
C THR A 102 -5.27 -13.11 3.39
N GLU A 103 -4.27 -13.40 2.55
CA GLU A 103 -2.85 -13.22 2.89
C GLU A 103 -2.53 -11.76 3.24
N PHE A 104 -3.29 -10.82 2.68
CA PHE A 104 -3.18 -9.38 2.93
C PHE A 104 -4.15 -8.90 4.04
N VAL A 105 -5.03 -9.78 4.52
CA VAL A 105 -6.01 -9.44 5.57
C VAL A 105 -5.36 -9.60 6.94
N GLY A 106 -4.60 -8.59 7.33
CA GLY A 106 -4.23 -8.30 8.72
C GLY A 106 -3.53 -9.45 9.47
N LYS A 107 -2.27 -9.71 9.15
CA LYS A 107 -1.34 -10.27 10.13
C LYS A 107 -0.80 -9.11 10.96
N TYR A 108 -1.32 -8.98 12.18
CA TYR A 108 -0.82 -8.06 13.21
C TYR A 108 0.26 -8.77 14.03
#